data_AF-A0A0Q0DTQ6-F1
#
_entry.id   AF-A0A0Q0DTQ6-F1
#
_cell.length_a   1.000
_cell.length_b   1.000
_cell.length_c   1.000
_cell.angle_alpha   90.00
_cell.angle_beta   90.00
_cell.angle_gamma   90.00
#
_symmetry.space_group_name_H-M   'P 1'
#
loop_
_entity.id
_entity.type
_entity.pdbx_description
1 polymer ?
#
loop_
_entity_poly.entity_id
_entity_poly.type
_entity_poly.pdbx_seq_one_letter_code
_entity_poly.pdbx_strand_id
1 'polypeptide(L)'
;MRNYYFRLSCAEDVPDLCRISAEARLRYRTFPSLAHIAEAPALAPLRFEACRVVVALDSNSHKIMGFAAMRPLDGLLYLDNISVRPSASGMGIGAKLLSAAIEHAESLGVRAVSLTTFREPPWNGPWFRKHGFLTMPGAYIGEGLKQVMDRQRVTLDATTRETLWRVLHD
;
A
#
# COMPACT_ATOMS: atom_id res chain seq x y z
N MET A 1 -19.98 5.24 -17.82
CA MET A 1 -18.65 4.92 -17.25
C MET A 1 -18.60 5.52 -15.85
N ARG A 2 -18.32 4.74 -14.81
CA ARG A 2 -18.14 5.31 -13.47
C ARG A 2 -16.79 6.00 -13.43
N ASN A 3 -16.83 7.32 -13.35
CA ASN A 3 -15.66 8.18 -13.43
C ASN A 3 -15.08 8.37 -12.02
N TYR A 4 -13.76 8.40 -11.90
CA TYR A 4 -13.07 8.70 -10.65
C TYR A 4 -11.87 9.61 -10.90
N TYR A 5 -11.47 10.35 -9.88
CA TYR A 5 -10.33 11.26 -9.94
C TYR A 5 -9.42 11.08 -8.74
N PHE A 6 -8.19 11.57 -8.85
CA PHE A 6 -7.17 11.47 -7.82
C PHE A 6 -6.81 12.84 -7.28
N ARG A 7 -6.56 12.92 -5.97
CA ARG A 7 -5.96 14.09 -5.32
C ARG A 7 -5.10 13.66 -4.14
N LEU A 8 -4.31 14.59 -3.62
CA LEU A 8 -3.70 14.40 -2.30
C LEU A 8 -4.78 14.41 -1.22
N SER A 9 -4.56 13.62 -0.18
CA SER A 9 -5.42 13.66 1.01
C SER A 9 -5.22 14.96 1.78
N CYS A 10 -6.25 15.37 2.52
CA CYS A 10 -6.18 16.36 3.58
C CYS A 10 -6.46 15.69 4.94
N ALA A 11 -6.39 16.47 6.03
CA ALA A 11 -6.58 15.94 7.39
C ALA A 11 -7.99 15.36 7.60
N GLU A 12 -8.98 15.94 6.94
CA GLU A 12 -10.39 15.53 7.00
C GLU A 12 -10.63 14.14 6.39
N ASP A 13 -9.72 13.66 5.53
CA ASP A 13 -9.83 12.33 4.93
C ASP A 13 -9.38 11.21 5.89
N VAL A 14 -8.60 11.52 6.92
CA VAL A 14 -7.95 10.51 7.78
C VAL A 14 -8.93 9.51 8.40
N PRO A 15 -10.10 9.91 8.93
CA PRO A 15 -11.09 8.94 9.42
C PRO A 15 -11.55 7.93 8.35
N ASP A 16 -11.67 8.37 7.09
CA ASP A 16 -12.02 7.52 5.96
C ASP A 16 -10.86 6.60 5.57
N LEU A 17 -9.62 7.10 5.58
CA LEU A 17 -8.42 6.28 5.32
C LEU A 17 -8.28 5.15 6.34
N CYS A 18 -8.48 5.45 7.63
CA CYS A 18 -8.52 4.46 8.70
C CYS A 18 -9.55 3.37 8.40
N ARG A 19 -10.79 3.76 8.07
CA ARG A 19 -11.88 2.83 7.77
C ARG A 19 -11.59 1.97 6.55
N ILE A 20 -11.13 2.57 5.45
CA ILE A 20 -10.78 1.86 4.21
C ILE A 20 -9.66 0.84 4.46
N SER A 21 -8.67 1.18 5.30
CA SER A 21 -7.58 0.27 5.64
C SER A 21 -8.08 -1.03 6.31
N ALA A 22 -9.16 -0.95 7.09
CA ALA A 22 -9.79 -2.10 7.74
C ALA A 22 -10.71 -2.84 6.75
N GLU A 23 -11.57 -2.11 6.03
CA GLU A 23 -12.48 -2.70 5.03
C GLU A 23 -11.74 -3.48 3.94
N ALA A 24 -10.62 -2.93 3.44
CA ALA A 24 -9.80 -3.61 2.43
C ALA A 24 -9.21 -4.93 2.95
N ARG A 25 -9.02 -5.08 4.27
CA ARG A 25 -8.53 -6.32 4.89
C ARG A 25 -9.61 -7.38 5.08
N LEU A 26 -10.89 -7.06 4.93
CA LEU A 26 -11.97 -8.06 5.03
C LEU A 26 -11.79 -9.21 4.03
N ARG A 27 -11.13 -8.96 2.90
CA ARG A 27 -10.82 -9.99 1.91
C ARG A 27 -9.88 -11.09 2.42
N TYR A 28 -9.13 -10.86 3.50
CA TYR A 28 -8.28 -11.92 4.08
C TYR A 28 -9.10 -13.02 4.77
N ARG A 29 -10.40 -12.80 5.07
CA ARG A 29 -11.27 -13.86 5.61
C ARG A 29 -11.36 -15.09 4.70
N THR A 30 -11.15 -14.91 3.40
CA THR A 30 -11.16 -16.02 2.43
C THR A 30 -9.83 -16.77 2.38
N PHE A 31 -8.86 -16.43 3.23
CA PHE A 31 -7.52 -17.01 3.26
C PHE A 31 -7.23 -17.54 4.68
N PRO A 32 -7.49 -18.82 4.99
CA PRO A 32 -7.54 -19.33 6.37
C PRO A 32 -6.33 -18.98 7.24
N SER A 33 -5.10 -19.12 6.72
CA SER A 33 -3.86 -18.80 7.46
C SER A 33 -3.70 -17.31 7.79
N LEU A 34 -4.42 -16.44 7.08
CA LEU A 34 -4.39 -14.99 7.26
C LEU A 34 -5.76 -14.41 7.67
N ALA A 35 -6.73 -15.23 8.05
CA ALA A 35 -8.08 -14.76 8.37
C ALA A 35 -8.09 -13.72 9.50
N HIS A 36 -7.21 -13.90 10.49
CA HIS A 36 -7.02 -12.96 11.61
C HIS A 36 -6.64 -11.53 11.17
N ILE A 37 -6.04 -11.35 9.99
CA ILE A 37 -5.69 -10.04 9.43
C ILE A 37 -6.93 -9.18 9.20
N ALA A 38 -8.07 -9.80 8.89
CA ALA A 38 -9.34 -9.09 8.69
C ALA A 38 -9.88 -8.45 9.98
N GLU A 39 -9.49 -8.98 11.14
CA GLU A 39 -9.97 -8.53 12.45
C GLU A 39 -8.98 -7.57 13.14
N ALA A 40 -7.79 -7.36 12.56
CA ALA A 40 -6.81 -6.43 13.09
C ALA A 40 -7.36 -4.98 13.06
N PRO A 41 -7.03 -4.12 14.05
CA PRO A 41 -7.50 -2.75 14.10
C PRO A 41 -7.21 -1.96 12.82
N ALA A 42 -8.02 -0.93 12.56
CA ALA A 42 -7.72 0.08 11.54
C ALA A 42 -6.32 0.68 11.78
N LEU A 43 -5.69 1.16 10.70
CA LEU A 43 -4.43 1.89 10.85
C LEU A 43 -4.64 3.13 11.70
N ALA A 44 -3.69 3.40 12.60
CA ALA A 44 -3.72 4.59 13.44
C ALA A 44 -3.57 5.88 12.59
N PRO A 45 -4.26 6.98 12.93
CA PRO A 45 -4.16 8.27 12.23
C PRO A 45 -2.72 8.75 11.98
N LEU A 46 -1.86 8.66 13.01
CA LEU A 46 -0.44 9.05 12.96
C LEU A 46 0.34 8.41 11.81
N ARG A 47 -0.08 7.21 11.36
CA ARG A 47 0.58 6.53 10.25
C ARG A 47 0.36 7.26 8.92
N PHE A 48 -0.76 7.96 8.75
CA PHE A 48 -1.05 8.79 7.58
C PHE A 48 -0.35 10.14 7.64
N GLU A 49 -0.16 10.72 8.83
CA GLU A 49 0.59 11.98 9.01
C GLU A 49 2.06 11.85 8.59
N ALA A 50 2.65 10.67 8.78
CA ALA A 50 4.01 10.37 8.35
C ALA A 50 4.13 10.05 6.84
N CYS A 51 3.02 10.10 6.09
CA CYS A 51 2.97 9.71 4.68
C CYS A 51 2.45 10.84 3.81
N ARG A 52 2.92 10.87 2.55
CA ARG A 52 2.15 11.44 1.46
C ARG A 52 1.08 10.44 1.04
N VAL A 53 -0.18 10.86 0.98
CA VAL A 53 -1.28 9.98 0.60
C VAL A 53 -2.01 10.53 -0.63
N VAL A 54 -2.16 9.68 -1.65
CA VAL A 54 -3.02 9.94 -2.82
C VAL A 54 -4.31 9.15 -2.63
N VAL A 55 -5.45 9.80 -2.81
CA VAL A 55 -6.79 9.23 -2.69
C VAL A 55 -7.47 9.18 -4.06
N ALA A 56 -8.23 8.12 -4.30
CA ALA A 56 -9.14 7.99 -5.45
C ALA A 56 -10.58 8.26 -4.98
N LEU A 57 -11.26 9.21 -5.62
CA LEU A 57 -12.64 9.59 -5.29
C LEU A 57 -13.58 9.25 -6.43
N ASP A 58 -14.76 8.75 -6.09
CA ASP A 58 -15.87 8.61 -7.05
C ASP A 58 -16.33 10.00 -7.50
N SER A 59 -16.44 10.24 -8.80
CA SER A 59 -16.77 11.57 -9.34
C SER A 59 -18.18 12.05 -9.01
N ASN A 60 -19.11 11.16 -8.66
CA ASN A 60 -20.50 11.54 -8.39
C ASN A 60 -20.75 11.75 -6.90
N SER A 61 -20.30 10.81 -6.07
CA SER A 61 -20.54 10.81 -4.64
C SER A 61 -19.44 11.51 -3.84
N HIS A 62 -18.29 11.81 -4.47
CA HIS A 62 -17.08 12.33 -3.83
C HIS A 62 -16.59 11.49 -2.65
N LYS A 63 -16.98 10.21 -2.58
CA LYS A 63 -16.50 9.28 -1.56
C LYS A 63 -15.15 8.72 -1.95
N ILE A 64 -14.24 8.61 -0.98
CA ILE A 64 -12.94 7.96 -1.19
C ILE A 64 -13.17 6.46 -1.40
N MET A 65 -12.70 5.94 -2.53
CA MET A 65 -12.79 4.54 -2.91
C MET A 65 -11.51 3.76 -2.58
N GLY A 66 -10.38 4.44 -2.46
CA GLY A 66 -9.10 3.83 -2.14
C GLY A 66 -8.00 4.87 -2.00
N PHE A 67 -6.83 4.44 -1.51
CA PHE A 67 -5.68 5.30 -1.32
C PHE A 67 -4.35 4.54 -1.47
N ALA A 68 -3.29 5.30 -1.73
CA ALA A 68 -1.90 4.87 -1.60
C ALA A 68 -1.17 5.84 -0.67
N ALA A 69 -0.61 5.32 0.42
CA ALA A 69 0.21 6.04 1.38
C ALA A 69 1.68 5.66 1.16
N MET A 70 2.54 6.67 1.01
CA MET A 70 3.94 6.49 0.66
C MET A 70 4.82 7.52 1.37
N ARG A 71 6.08 7.17 1.63
CA ARG A 71 7.05 8.08 2.26
C ARG A 71 8.48 7.74 1.84
N PRO A 72 9.40 8.72 1.83
CA PRO A 72 10.82 8.43 1.71
C PRO A 72 11.29 7.50 2.82
N LEU A 73 12.11 6.52 2.47
CA LEU A 73 12.74 5.59 3.41
C LEU A 73 14.01 5.01 2.79
N ASP A 74 15.13 5.09 3.52
CA ASP A 74 16.41 4.53 3.10
C ASP A 74 16.85 4.96 1.68
N GLY A 75 16.58 6.22 1.31
CA GLY A 75 16.91 6.77 -0.02
C GLY A 75 15.99 6.28 -1.16
N LEU A 76 14.93 5.53 -0.85
CA LEU A 76 13.90 5.06 -1.78
C LEU A 76 12.53 5.65 -1.44
N LEU A 77 11.53 5.42 -2.29
CA LEU A 77 10.13 5.62 -1.89
C LEU A 77 9.55 4.32 -1.35
N TYR A 78 9.08 4.32 -0.11
CA TYR A 78 8.40 3.18 0.50
C TYR A 78 6.88 3.34 0.35
N LEU A 79 6.23 2.39 -0.34
CA LEU A 79 4.78 2.27 -0.40
C LEU A 79 4.29 1.60 0.89
N ASP A 80 3.87 2.44 1.84
CA ASP A 80 3.55 2.04 3.21
C ASP A 80 2.20 1.31 3.30
N ASN A 81 1.22 1.75 2.50
CA ASN A 81 -0.04 1.05 2.34
C ASN A 81 -0.71 1.39 1.00
N ILE A 82 -1.39 0.41 0.40
CA ILE A 82 -2.33 0.62 -0.69
C ILE A 82 -3.59 -0.18 -0.39
N SER A 83 -4.74 0.50 -0.38
CA SER A 83 -6.02 -0.11 -0.02
C SER A 83 -7.14 0.43 -0.89
N VAL A 84 -8.02 -0.46 -1.34
CA VAL A 84 -9.23 -0.13 -2.11
C VAL A 84 -10.41 -0.78 -1.42
N ARG A 85 -11.53 -0.05 -1.32
CA ARG A 85 -12.77 -0.58 -0.75
C ARG A 85 -13.22 -1.82 -1.50
N PRO A 86 -13.78 -2.84 -0.83
CA PRO A 86 -14.29 -4.04 -1.49
C PRO A 86 -15.30 -3.73 -2.62
N SER A 87 -16.19 -2.75 -2.43
CA SER A 87 -17.18 -2.31 -3.42
C SER A 87 -16.57 -1.65 -4.66
N ALA A 88 -15.30 -1.26 -4.61
CA ALA A 88 -14.55 -0.63 -5.70
C ALA A 88 -13.42 -1.54 -6.23
N SER A 89 -13.35 -2.78 -5.76
CA SER A 89 -12.37 -3.78 -6.22
C SER A 89 -12.62 -4.17 -7.68
N GLY A 90 -11.56 -4.49 -8.42
CA GLY A 90 -11.66 -4.89 -9.84
C GLY A 90 -11.88 -3.73 -10.83
N MET A 91 -12.00 -2.48 -10.36
CA MET A 91 -12.21 -1.30 -11.23
C MET A 91 -10.92 -0.63 -11.72
N GLY A 92 -9.76 -1.29 -11.56
CA GLY A 92 -8.45 -0.74 -11.95
C GLY A 92 -7.89 0.36 -11.03
N ILE A 93 -8.62 0.79 -10.01
CA ILE A 93 -8.22 1.87 -9.09
C ILE A 93 -6.88 1.58 -8.41
N GLY A 94 -6.66 0.35 -7.94
CA GLY A 94 -5.39 -0.02 -7.30
C GLY A 94 -4.18 0.12 -8.23
N ALA A 95 -4.33 -0.22 -9.52
CA ALA A 95 -3.24 -0.06 -10.49
C ALA A 95 -2.94 1.42 -10.77
N LYS A 96 -3.97 2.28 -10.82
CA LYS A 96 -3.79 3.72 -10.99
C LYS A 96 -3.19 4.39 -9.75
N LEU A 97 -3.59 3.97 -8.55
CA LEU A 97 -2.94 4.40 -7.30
C LEU A 97 -1.46 3.99 -7.24
N LEU A 98 -1.14 2.77 -7.66
CA LEU A 98 0.24 2.31 -7.75
C LEU A 98 1.04 3.12 -8.79
N SER A 99 0.43 3.46 -9.92
CA SER A 99 1.06 4.31 -10.94
C SER A 99 1.38 5.70 -10.37
N ALA A 100 0.44 6.32 -9.63
CA ALA A 100 0.69 7.60 -8.98
C ALA A 100 1.83 7.55 -7.94
N ALA A 101 2.02 6.42 -7.25
CA ALA A 101 3.15 6.24 -6.35
C ALA A 101 4.48 6.11 -7.11
N ILE A 102 4.49 5.43 -8.26
CA ILE A 102 5.65 5.31 -9.14
C ILE A 102 6.02 6.67 -9.75
N GLU A 103 5.05 7.39 -10.32
CA GLU A 103 5.24 8.74 -10.87
C GLU A 103 5.80 9.71 -9.80
N HIS A 104 5.36 9.56 -8.54
CA HIS A 104 5.91 10.35 -7.45
C HIS A 104 7.36 9.97 -7.12
N ALA A 105 7.71 8.68 -7.17
CA ALA A 105 9.10 8.26 -6.97
C ALA A 105 10.02 8.78 -8.08
N GLU A 106 9.57 8.75 -9.33
CA GLU A 106 10.27 9.34 -10.47
C GLU A 106 10.47 10.85 -10.28
N SER A 107 9.45 11.58 -9.81
CA SER A 107 9.57 13.03 -9.56
C SER A 107 10.48 13.38 -8.39
N LEU A 108 10.69 12.47 -7.45
CA LEU A 108 11.70 12.58 -6.40
C LEU A 108 13.12 12.21 -6.87
N GLY A 109 13.26 11.64 -8.07
CA GLY A 109 14.54 11.15 -8.58
C GLY A 109 15.11 9.96 -7.81
N VAL A 110 14.27 9.22 -7.08
CA VAL A 110 14.72 8.02 -6.35
C VAL A 110 14.78 6.82 -7.28
N ARG A 111 15.74 5.91 -7.03
CA ARG A 111 15.99 4.78 -7.93
C ARG A 111 14.90 3.70 -7.93
N ALA A 112 14.09 3.61 -6.88
CA ALA A 112 13.12 2.51 -6.72
C ALA A 112 11.96 2.84 -5.79
N VAL A 113 10.85 2.11 -5.97
CA VAL A 113 9.76 1.98 -4.99
C VAL A 113 9.90 0.65 -4.27
N SER A 114 9.86 0.64 -2.93
CA SER A 114 9.89 -0.58 -2.10
C SER A 114 8.60 -0.74 -1.29
N LEU A 115 8.30 -1.98 -0.88
CA LEU A 115 7.16 -2.31 -0.03
C LEU A 115 7.37 -3.63 0.72
N THR A 116 6.60 -3.85 1.79
CA THR A 116 6.43 -5.18 2.38
C THR A 116 5.00 -5.68 2.25
N THR A 117 4.83 -6.95 1.91
CA THR A 117 3.51 -7.54 1.63
C THR A 117 3.45 -9.02 2.02
N PHE A 118 2.28 -9.64 1.91
CA PHE A 118 2.14 -11.09 2.06
C PHE A 118 2.46 -11.82 0.75
N ARG A 119 3.14 -12.96 0.86
CA ARG A 119 3.63 -13.74 -0.28
C ARG A 119 2.52 -14.35 -1.14
N GLU A 120 1.50 -14.92 -0.51
CA GLU A 120 0.58 -15.85 -1.17
C GLU A 120 -0.70 -15.20 -1.73
N PRO A 121 -1.39 -14.28 -1.02
CA PRO A 121 -2.69 -13.81 -1.50
C PRO A 121 -2.56 -13.12 -2.85
N PRO A 122 -3.44 -13.41 -3.83
CA PRO A 122 -3.25 -12.98 -5.22
C PRO A 122 -3.30 -11.46 -5.44
N TRP A 123 -3.78 -10.70 -4.45
CA TRP A 123 -3.81 -9.24 -4.44
C TRP A 123 -2.59 -8.59 -3.77
N ASN A 124 -1.63 -9.38 -3.29
CA ASN A 124 -0.41 -8.93 -2.62
C ASN A 124 0.82 -9.27 -3.47
N GLY A 125 1.71 -10.15 -3.00
CA GLY A 125 2.95 -10.54 -3.68
C GLY A 125 2.78 -10.84 -5.17
N PRO A 126 1.82 -11.68 -5.60
CA PRO A 126 1.58 -11.98 -7.01
C PRO A 126 1.08 -10.76 -7.79
N TRP A 127 0.28 -9.89 -7.18
CA TRP A 127 -0.23 -8.69 -7.82
C TRP A 127 0.89 -7.67 -8.05
N PHE A 128 1.75 -7.43 -7.06
CA PHE A 128 2.89 -6.52 -7.21
C PHE A 128 3.89 -7.02 -8.26
N ARG A 129 4.15 -8.34 -8.32
CA ARG A 129 4.99 -8.93 -9.38
C ARG A 129 4.45 -8.68 -10.77
N LYS A 130 3.12 -8.80 -10.97
CA LYS A 130 2.48 -8.45 -12.24
C LYS A 130 2.65 -6.96 -12.61
N HIS A 131 2.95 -6.10 -11.64
CA HIS A 131 3.23 -4.67 -11.84
C HIS A 131 4.72 -4.33 -11.81
N GLY A 132 5.59 -5.32 -12.07
CA GLY A 132 7.03 -5.12 -12.25
C GLY A 132 7.83 -5.07 -10.95
N PHE A 133 7.24 -5.43 -9.81
CA PHE A 133 7.99 -5.58 -8.56
C PHE A 133 8.70 -6.93 -8.51
N LEU A 134 9.94 -6.93 -8.03
CA LEU A 134 10.76 -8.12 -7.82
C LEU A 134 11.11 -8.25 -6.35
N THR A 135 11.63 -9.41 -5.94
CA THR A 135 12.17 -9.58 -4.58
C THR A 135 13.35 -8.62 -4.37
N MET A 136 13.30 -7.88 -3.27
CA MET A 136 14.35 -6.93 -2.92
C MET A 136 15.56 -7.67 -2.37
N PRO A 137 16.78 -7.51 -2.94
CA PRO A 137 17.97 -8.12 -2.38
C PRO A 137 18.27 -7.57 -0.98
N GLY A 138 18.74 -8.42 -0.08
CA GLY A 138 19.00 -8.06 1.32
C GLY A 138 19.98 -6.89 1.49
N ALA A 139 20.93 -6.73 0.56
CA ALA A 139 21.90 -5.62 0.56
C ALA A 139 21.25 -4.23 0.40
N TYR A 140 20.03 -4.14 -0.13
CA TYR A 140 19.30 -2.89 -0.27
C TYR A 140 18.33 -2.63 0.89
N ILE A 141 18.17 -3.57 1.82
CA ILE A 141 17.31 -3.40 3.00
C ILE A 141 18.06 -2.53 4.02
N GLY A 142 17.77 -1.23 3.97
CA GLY A 142 18.29 -0.24 4.91
C GLY A 142 17.70 -0.35 6.31
N GLU A 143 18.22 0.47 7.22
CA GLU A 143 17.86 0.43 8.64
C GLU A 143 16.39 0.80 8.88
N GLY A 144 15.86 1.80 8.15
CA GLY A 144 14.47 2.19 8.29
C GLY A 144 13.51 1.08 7.86
N LEU A 145 13.82 0.34 6.80
CA LEU A 145 13.03 -0.79 6.35
C LEU A 145 13.15 -2.00 7.29
N LYS A 146 14.32 -2.25 7.89
CA LYS A 146 14.46 -3.25 8.97
C LYS A 146 13.53 -2.92 10.13
N GLN A 147 13.49 -1.67 10.58
CA GLN A 147 12.58 -1.24 11.65
C GLN A 147 11.09 -1.39 11.29
N VAL A 148 10.73 -1.22 10.01
CA VAL A 148 9.37 -1.55 9.53
C VAL A 148 9.12 -3.04 9.64
N MET A 149 10.05 -3.87 9.18
CA MET A 149 9.92 -5.34 9.24
C MET A 149 9.85 -5.84 10.68
N ASP A 150 10.66 -5.31 11.58
CA ASP A 150 10.69 -5.73 13.00
C ASP A 150 9.39 -5.36 13.72
N ARG A 151 8.84 -4.16 13.47
CA ARG A 151 7.50 -3.80 13.98
C ARG A 151 6.42 -4.72 13.45
N GLN A 152 6.50 -5.12 12.17
CA GLN A 152 5.54 -6.06 11.58
C GLN A 152 5.64 -7.44 12.21
N ARG A 153 6.86 -7.93 12.51
CA ARG A 153 7.10 -9.24 13.14
C ARG A 153 6.48 -9.39 14.53
N VAL A 154 6.19 -8.29 15.21
CA VAL A 154 5.47 -8.31 16.50
C VAL A 154 4.06 -8.90 16.35
N THR A 155 3.41 -8.69 15.20
CA THR A 155 2.00 -9.08 15.00
C THR A 155 1.78 -9.98 13.78
N LEU A 156 2.75 -10.11 12.90
CA LEU A 156 2.67 -10.88 11.66
C LEU A 156 3.76 -11.94 11.61
N ASP A 157 3.41 -13.14 11.14
CA ASP A 157 4.39 -14.19 10.87
C ASP A 157 5.32 -13.77 9.71
N ALA A 158 6.61 -13.65 10.01
CA ALA A 158 7.64 -13.26 9.06
C ALA A 158 7.74 -14.18 7.84
N THR A 159 7.42 -15.46 7.97
CA THR A 159 7.52 -16.44 6.88
C THR A 159 6.49 -16.16 5.78
N THR A 160 5.34 -15.61 6.16
CA THR A 160 4.26 -15.21 5.24
C THR A 160 4.53 -13.88 4.54
N ARG A 161 5.57 -13.15 4.97
CA ARG A 161 5.90 -11.79 4.52
C ARG A 161 7.08 -11.80 3.55
N GLU A 162 7.08 -10.83 2.65
CA GLU A 162 8.20 -10.55 1.77
C GLU A 162 8.36 -9.05 1.53
N THR A 163 9.58 -8.69 1.13
CA THR A 163 9.92 -7.33 0.70
C THR A 163 10.12 -7.34 -0.80
N LEU A 164 9.41 -6.46 -1.49
CA LEU A 164 9.49 -6.29 -2.92
C LEU A 164 9.93 -4.87 -3.26
N TRP A 165 10.55 -4.71 -4.42
CA TRP A 165 10.90 -3.41 -4.97
C TRP A 165 10.74 -3.38 -6.48
N ARG A 166 10.57 -2.18 -7.03
CA ARG A 166 10.62 -1.91 -8.46
C ARG A 166 11.63 -0.81 -8.72
N VAL A 167 12.69 -1.14 -9.45
CA VAL A 167 13.68 -0.17 -9.93
C VAL A 167 13.05 0.66 -11.06
N LEU A 168 13.27 1.97 -11.04
CA LEU A 168 12.65 2.93 -11.97
C LEU A 168 13.62 3.39 -13.06
N HIS A 169 14.90 3.48 -12.69
CA HIS A 169 15.99 3.89 -13.55
C HIS A 169 17.19 2.98 -13.27
N ASP A 170 17.83 2.48 -14.33
CA ASP A 170 19.06 1.68 -14.26
C ASP A 170 20.30 2.57 -14.10
#